data_AF-A0A7K3DUH9-F1
#
_entry.id   AF-A0A7K3DUH9-F1
#
_cell.length_a   1.000
_cell.length_b   1.000
_cell.length_c   1.000
_cell.angle_alpha   90.00
_cell.angle_beta   90.00
_cell.angle_gamma   90.00
#
_symmetry.space_group_name_H-M   'P 1'
#
loop_
_entity.id
_entity.type
_entity.pdbx_description
1 polymer ?
#
loop_
_entity_poly.entity_id
_entity_poly.type
_entity_poly.pdbx_seq_one_letter_code
_entity_poly.pdbx_strand_id
1 'polypeptide(L)'
;MTDDTVVRDSFFALHHGLPRQGPGSDATTRQLLSFAGPLPDRPRILDLGCGPGRSALLLAEATGGEVTAVDLHEPFLGELRTAARERGLADRVHAVAADMGDLPYPAGSFDLVWAESSAYSIGFDTALARWRPLLAPGGTLVLTECEWTVDTPSPEARAFWDEHAELRTSAQNLRACTAAGYSVLGVHHQPESDWDEYYGPLAERAGAADPARPGMAEALAATRAELAMRREHGGEYGYTGYALRPAGAWPTRPETAEDREAVHAVNSAAFPTPDEADLVDALRADATAWLDGLSYVAEAPDGSVAAHALITRCTVGGAPAAALAPVAVLPEHQRTGAGSAVVRAVLDAARARGERFVVVLGHPEYYPRFGFTPASGFGVSAPFEVPDEALTALVLAPDGDSAPIPRGTITYPAAFGV
;
A
#
# COMPACT_ATOMS: atom_id res chain seq x y z
N MET A 1 18.79 20.02 37.73
CA MET A 1 19.05 19.87 36.29
C MET A 1 19.62 18.49 36.11
N THR A 2 18.76 17.51 35.93
CA THR A 2 19.14 16.17 35.50
C THR A 2 19.69 16.32 34.07
N ASP A 3 20.80 15.66 33.76
CA ASP A 3 21.40 15.68 32.42
C ASP A 3 20.41 15.02 31.44
N ASP A 4 20.01 15.73 30.38
CA ASP A 4 19.07 15.23 29.36
C ASP A 4 19.54 13.89 28.77
N THR A 5 20.85 13.65 28.74
CA THR A 5 21.45 12.38 28.32
C THR A 5 21.07 11.24 29.26
N VAL A 6 21.08 11.48 30.58
CA VAL A 6 20.79 10.47 31.60
C VAL A 6 19.31 10.09 31.64
N VAL A 7 18.42 11.06 31.42
CA VAL A 7 16.98 10.80 31.29
C VAL A 7 16.69 10.01 30.02
N ARG A 8 17.32 10.38 28.89
CA ARG A 8 17.21 9.65 27.63
C ARG A 8 17.72 8.20 27.74
N ASP A 9 18.86 7.98 28.38
CA ASP A 9 19.41 6.63 28.60
C ASP A 9 18.47 5.78 29.49
N SER A 10 17.83 6.41 30.48
CA SER A 10 16.83 5.75 31.33
C SER A 10 15.54 5.42 30.59
N PHE A 11 15.09 6.30 29.68
CA PHE A 11 13.99 6.03 28.76
C PHE A 11 14.30 4.78 27.92
N PHE A 12 15.46 4.73 27.25
CA PHE A 12 15.83 3.57 26.44
C PHE A 12 16.00 2.29 27.28
N ALA A 13 16.45 2.39 28.53
CA ALA A 13 16.50 1.24 29.44
C ALA A 13 15.14 0.59 29.71
N LEU A 14 14.04 1.35 29.66
CA LEU A 14 12.68 0.80 29.72
C LEU A 14 12.25 0.17 28.39
N HIS A 15 12.79 0.61 27.25
CA HIS A 15 12.36 0.17 25.92
C HIS A 15 13.18 -0.99 25.34
N HIS A 16 14.42 -1.18 25.80
CA HIS A 16 15.29 -2.29 25.35
C HIS A 16 14.68 -3.67 25.63
N GLY A 17 14.67 -4.54 24.63
CA GLY A 17 14.07 -5.87 24.74
C GLY A 17 12.54 -5.87 24.93
N LEU A 18 11.83 -4.78 24.60
CA LEU A 18 10.39 -4.87 24.34
C LEU A 18 10.16 -5.56 22.98
N PRO A 19 9.05 -6.30 22.79
CA PRO A 19 8.72 -6.89 21.49
C PRO A 19 8.60 -5.85 20.37
N ARG A 20 8.10 -4.65 20.70
CA ARG A 20 7.91 -3.48 19.82
C ARG A 20 8.07 -2.18 20.61
N GLN A 21 8.29 -1.07 19.90
CA GLN A 21 8.60 0.26 20.43
C GLN A 21 7.46 1.25 20.21
N GLY A 22 6.33 0.75 19.71
CA GLY A 22 5.08 1.47 19.53
C GLY A 22 3.94 0.48 19.31
N PRO A 23 2.67 0.95 19.29
CA PRO A 23 1.50 0.10 19.08
C PRO A 23 1.58 -0.66 17.76
N GLY A 24 1.45 -1.97 17.83
CA GLY A 24 1.50 -2.83 16.65
C GLY A 24 1.56 -4.31 16.99
N SER A 25 1.30 -5.13 15.99
CA SER A 25 1.41 -6.59 16.08
C SER A 25 1.88 -7.18 14.76
N ASP A 26 2.37 -8.42 14.79
CA ASP A 26 2.69 -9.15 13.56
C ASP A 26 1.44 -9.36 12.68
N ALA A 27 0.25 -9.41 13.27
CA ALA A 27 -1.00 -9.50 12.52
C ALA A 27 -1.27 -8.21 11.75
N THR A 28 -1.10 -7.06 12.41
CA THR A 28 -1.22 -5.74 11.78
C THR A 28 -0.17 -5.52 10.70
N THR A 29 1.11 -5.85 10.94
CA THR A 29 2.15 -5.75 9.90
C THR A 29 1.76 -6.56 8.66
N ARG A 30 1.26 -7.80 8.81
CA ARG A 30 0.80 -8.62 7.68
C ARG A 30 -0.44 -8.04 6.98
N GLN A 31 -1.39 -7.53 7.75
CA GLN A 31 -2.59 -6.88 7.20
C GLN A 31 -2.21 -5.67 6.35
N LEU A 32 -1.32 -4.82 6.85
CA LEU A 32 -0.81 -3.66 6.12
C LEU A 32 -0.02 -4.07 4.87
N LEU A 33 0.78 -5.15 4.96
CA LEU A 33 1.54 -5.67 3.82
C LEU A 33 0.61 -6.17 2.70
N SER A 34 -0.55 -6.73 3.05
CA SER A 34 -1.55 -7.19 2.06
C SER A 34 -2.09 -6.04 1.19
N PHE A 35 -2.05 -4.81 1.68
CA PHE A 35 -2.45 -3.63 0.92
C PHE A 35 -1.34 -3.10 0.00
N ALA A 36 -0.10 -3.57 0.15
CA ALA A 36 1.00 -3.10 -0.69
C ALA A 36 0.82 -3.48 -2.17
N GLY A 37 -0.03 -4.47 -2.44
CA GLY A 37 -0.24 -5.03 -3.78
C GLY A 37 0.91 -5.97 -4.20
N PRO A 38 0.97 -6.36 -5.48
CA PRO A 38 2.01 -7.26 -5.96
C PRO A 38 3.39 -6.60 -5.86
N LEU A 39 4.31 -7.30 -5.19
CA LEU A 39 5.72 -6.94 -5.09
C LEU A 39 6.54 -7.82 -6.05
N PRO A 40 7.72 -7.37 -6.52
CA PRO A 40 8.67 -8.24 -7.21
C PRO A 40 9.06 -9.46 -6.37
N ASP A 41 9.58 -10.53 -6.99
CA ASP A 41 9.99 -11.78 -6.29
C ASP A 41 11.00 -11.55 -5.15
N ARG A 42 11.81 -10.50 -5.25
CA ARG A 42 12.75 -10.05 -4.22
C ARG A 42 12.66 -8.53 -4.11
N PRO A 43 11.68 -7.99 -3.37
CA PRO A 43 11.50 -6.55 -3.28
C PRO A 43 12.63 -5.90 -2.48
N ARG A 44 12.99 -4.67 -2.87
CA ARG A 44 13.86 -3.79 -2.08
C ARG A 44 13.01 -3.00 -1.11
N ILE A 45 13.20 -3.25 0.18
CA ILE A 45 12.36 -2.72 1.26
C ILE A 45 13.19 -1.73 2.08
N LEU A 46 12.60 -0.58 2.42
CA LEU A 46 13.16 0.40 3.34
C LEU A 46 12.26 0.51 4.57
N ASP A 47 12.74 0.11 5.75
CA ASP A 47 12.03 0.23 7.03
C ASP A 47 12.59 1.42 7.82
N LEU A 48 11.77 2.44 8.07
CA LEU A 48 12.16 3.75 8.60
C LEU A 48 11.73 3.93 10.05
N GLY A 49 12.69 4.23 10.92
CA GLY A 49 12.49 4.20 12.37
C GLY A 49 12.25 2.76 12.84
N CYS A 50 13.08 1.83 12.37
CA CYS A 50 12.84 0.40 12.52
C CYS A 50 12.92 -0.10 13.97
N GLY A 51 13.52 0.69 14.88
CA GLY A 51 13.86 0.25 16.22
C GLY A 51 14.68 -1.05 16.18
N PRO A 52 14.41 -2.05 17.05
CA PRO A 52 15.03 -3.36 17.02
C PRO A 52 14.53 -4.24 15.87
N GLY A 53 13.70 -3.70 14.97
CA GLY A 53 13.44 -4.25 13.64
C GLY A 53 12.47 -5.41 13.59
N ARG A 54 11.46 -5.46 14.48
CA ARG A 54 10.44 -6.51 14.41
C ARG A 54 9.72 -6.53 13.06
N SER A 55 9.34 -5.36 12.53
CA SER A 55 8.73 -5.25 11.20
C SER A 55 9.73 -5.59 10.09
N ALA A 56 10.96 -5.07 10.12
CA ALA A 56 12.02 -5.46 9.18
C ALA A 56 12.20 -6.99 9.06
N LEU A 57 12.28 -7.71 10.18
CA LEU A 57 12.43 -9.18 10.19
C LEU A 57 11.22 -9.87 9.56
N LEU A 58 10.00 -9.46 9.94
CA LEU A 58 8.76 -10.02 9.41
C LEU A 58 8.63 -9.77 7.91
N LEU A 59 8.95 -8.57 7.44
CA LEU A 59 8.91 -8.22 6.02
C LEU A 59 9.89 -9.07 5.20
N ALA A 60 11.11 -9.29 5.69
CA ALA A 60 12.08 -10.17 5.03
C ALA A 60 11.62 -11.63 4.96
N GLU A 61 10.97 -12.14 6.02
CA GLU A 61 10.41 -13.49 6.08
C GLU A 61 9.21 -13.66 5.13
N ALA A 62 8.28 -12.69 5.13
CA ALA A 62 7.04 -12.75 4.37
C ALA A 62 7.24 -12.56 2.87
N THR A 63 8.20 -11.73 2.47
CA THR A 63 8.39 -11.34 1.06
C THR A 63 9.60 -11.98 0.39
N GLY A 64 10.54 -12.53 1.17
CA GLY A 64 11.85 -12.93 0.65
C GLY A 64 12.76 -11.76 0.23
N GLY A 65 12.32 -10.52 0.46
CA GLY A 65 13.00 -9.29 0.04
C GLY A 65 14.24 -8.92 0.84
N GLU A 66 14.92 -7.89 0.35
CA GLU A 66 16.08 -7.27 0.99
C GLU A 66 15.63 -6.01 1.72
N VAL A 67 15.83 -5.99 3.04
CA VAL A 67 15.37 -4.93 3.93
C VAL A 67 16.54 -4.07 4.38
N THR A 68 16.49 -2.79 4.03
CA THR A 68 17.32 -1.74 4.62
C THR A 68 16.55 -1.13 5.78
N ALA A 69 16.97 -1.41 7.01
CA ALA A 69 16.31 -0.98 8.23
C ALA A 69 17.07 0.19 8.85
N VAL A 70 16.43 1.35 8.95
CA VAL A 70 17.04 2.63 9.35
C VAL A 70 16.54 3.04 10.72
N ASP A 71 17.47 3.37 11.62
CA ASP A 71 17.18 4.00 12.92
C ASP A 71 18.36 4.88 13.35
N LEU A 72 18.14 5.80 14.29
CA LEU A 72 19.20 6.62 14.89
C LEU A 72 19.84 5.92 16.10
N HIS A 73 19.14 5.00 16.76
CA HIS A 73 19.58 4.36 17.99
C HIS A 73 20.38 3.08 17.71
N GLU A 74 21.71 3.20 17.64
CA GLU A 74 22.62 2.09 17.34
C GLU A 74 22.42 0.83 18.23
N PRO A 75 22.10 0.93 19.55
CA PRO A 75 21.78 -0.25 20.35
C PRO A 75 20.59 -1.07 19.81
N PHE A 76 19.54 -0.43 19.31
CA PHE A 76 18.43 -1.13 18.65
C PHE A 76 18.87 -1.79 17.34
N LEU A 77 19.71 -1.12 16.55
CA LEU A 77 20.31 -1.73 15.36
C LEU A 77 21.19 -2.94 15.72
N GLY A 78 21.84 -2.93 16.88
CA GLY A 78 22.54 -4.09 17.44
C GLY A 78 21.63 -5.27 17.76
N GLU A 79 20.47 -5.01 18.38
CA GLU A 79 19.43 -6.02 18.63
C GLU A 79 18.91 -6.61 17.31
N LEU A 80 18.60 -5.76 16.33
CA LEU A 80 18.16 -6.18 15.00
C LEU A 80 19.19 -7.10 14.31
N ARG A 81 20.47 -6.71 14.29
CA ARG A 81 21.53 -7.53 13.68
C ARG A 81 21.66 -8.89 14.36
N THR A 82 21.44 -8.95 15.68
CA THR A 82 21.48 -10.21 16.44
C THR A 82 20.30 -11.10 16.07
N ALA A 83 19.08 -10.56 16.13
CA ALA A 83 17.86 -11.29 15.77
C ALA A 83 17.87 -11.75 14.30
N ALA A 84 18.38 -10.93 13.38
CA ALA A 84 18.52 -11.30 11.96
C ALA A 84 19.47 -12.49 11.78
N ARG A 85 20.59 -12.56 12.52
CA ARG A 85 21.51 -13.71 12.47
C ARG A 85 20.87 -14.98 13.03
N GLU A 86 20.18 -14.87 14.16
CA GLU A 86 19.50 -16.01 14.79
C GLU A 86 18.41 -16.60 13.91
N ARG A 87 17.76 -15.78 13.08
CA ARG A 87 16.72 -16.19 12.12
C ARG A 87 17.27 -16.58 10.73
N GLY A 88 18.58 -16.49 10.49
CA GLY A 88 19.17 -16.76 9.18
C GLY A 88 18.78 -15.73 8.11
N LEU A 89 18.57 -14.47 8.51
CA LEU A 89 18.18 -13.34 7.66
C LEU A 89 19.30 -12.30 7.50
N ALA A 90 20.50 -12.56 8.02
CA ALA A 90 21.60 -11.60 8.04
C ALA A 90 22.11 -11.19 6.64
N ASP A 91 21.81 -11.99 5.61
CA ASP A 91 22.08 -11.70 4.21
C ASP A 91 21.02 -10.80 3.56
N ARG A 92 19.87 -10.61 4.21
CA ARG A 92 18.71 -9.87 3.69
C ARG A 92 18.33 -8.65 4.51
N VAL A 93 18.64 -8.62 5.80
CA VAL A 93 18.29 -7.51 6.70
C VAL A 93 19.53 -6.72 7.06
N HIS A 94 19.58 -5.47 6.63
CA HIS A 94 20.72 -4.57 6.76
C HIS A 94 20.35 -3.37 7.62
N ALA A 95 20.89 -3.32 8.83
CA ALA A 95 20.68 -2.24 9.79
C ALA A 95 21.62 -1.05 9.49
N VAL A 96 21.04 0.14 9.31
CA VAL A 96 21.71 1.37 8.90
C VAL A 96 21.42 2.49 9.91
N ALA A 97 22.48 3.04 10.51
CA ALA A 97 22.37 4.20 11.39
C ALA A 97 22.26 5.49 10.56
N ALA A 98 21.06 6.03 10.41
CA ALA A 98 20.82 7.24 9.62
C ALA A 98 19.54 7.97 10.06
N ASP A 99 19.44 9.25 9.67
CA ASP A 99 18.22 10.05 9.83
C ASP A 99 17.22 9.69 8.71
N MET A 100 16.02 9.24 9.09
CA MET A 100 14.94 8.91 8.16
C MET A 100 14.43 10.11 7.35
N GLY A 101 14.74 11.34 7.76
CA GLY A 101 14.46 12.60 7.07
C GLY A 101 15.52 13.02 6.06
N ASP A 102 16.72 12.44 6.07
CA ASP A 102 17.84 12.80 5.20
C ASP A 102 18.61 11.55 4.72
N LEU A 103 17.98 10.81 3.81
CA LEU A 103 18.48 9.53 3.33
C LEU A 103 19.27 9.69 2.02
N PRO A 104 20.47 9.09 1.89
CA PRO A 104 21.33 9.25 0.71
C PRO A 104 20.97 8.30 -0.44
N TYR A 105 19.69 7.91 -0.57
CA TYR A 105 19.25 6.98 -1.61
C TYR A 105 18.73 7.71 -2.85
N PRO A 106 19.09 7.27 -4.06
CA PRO A 106 18.52 7.80 -5.30
C PRO A 106 16.99 7.64 -5.36
N ALA A 107 16.34 8.45 -6.18
CA ALA A 107 14.93 8.28 -6.47
C ALA A 107 14.67 6.90 -7.11
N GLY A 108 13.56 6.25 -6.74
CA GLY A 108 13.18 4.94 -7.27
C GLY A 108 13.96 3.74 -6.73
N SER A 109 14.60 3.89 -5.58
CA SER A 109 15.46 2.85 -4.99
C SER A 109 14.70 1.69 -4.34
N PHE A 110 13.45 1.89 -3.91
CA PHE A 110 12.72 0.90 -3.10
C PHE A 110 11.36 0.55 -3.68
N ASP A 111 11.02 -0.73 -3.66
CA ASP A 111 9.73 -1.24 -4.10
C ASP A 111 8.69 -1.14 -2.97
N LEU A 112 9.14 -1.14 -1.72
CA LEU A 112 8.31 -0.91 -0.53
C LEU A 112 9.06 0.00 0.45
N VAL A 113 8.42 1.11 0.87
CA VAL A 113 8.86 1.91 2.01
C VAL A 113 7.90 1.67 3.16
N TRP A 114 8.44 1.44 4.35
CA TRP A 114 7.71 1.02 5.54
C TRP A 114 8.07 1.91 6.73
N ALA A 115 7.08 2.27 7.56
CA ALA A 115 7.27 3.08 8.75
C ALA A 115 6.15 2.84 9.78
N GLU A 116 6.34 1.91 10.70
CA GLU A 116 5.40 1.71 11.82
C GLU A 116 5.79 2.62 13.00
N SER A 117 4.87 3.49 13.42
CA SER A 117 5.01 4.34 14.61
C SER A 117 6.29 5.17 14.65
N SER A 118 6.67 5.77 13.51
CA SER A 118 7.92 6.53 13.40
C SER A 118 7.81 7.87 12.66
N ALA A 119 6.82 8.03 11.75
CA ALA A 119 6.69 9.20 10.89
C ALA A 119 6.52 10.52 11.65
N TYR A 120 5.89 10.49 12.83
CA TYR A 120 5.74 11.65 13.72
C TYR A 120 7.09 12.32 14.06
N SER A 121 8.20 11.56 14.05
CA SER A 121 9.54 12.07 14.38
C SER A 121 10.03 13.16 13.41
N ILE A 122 9.57 13.12 12.16
CA ILE A 122 9.88 14.14 11.14
C ILE A 122 8.64 14.93 10.69
N GLY A 123 7.46 14.54 11.20
CA GLY A 123 6.15 15.07 10.82
C GLY A 123 5.55 14.36 9.61
N PHE A 124 4.26 14.05 9.67
CA PHE A 124 3.53 13.29 8.66
C PHE A 124 3.65 13.85 7.23
N ASP A 125 3.45 15.16 7.05
CA ASP A 125 3.53 15.79 5.72
C ASP A 125 4.95 15.77 5.16
N THR A 126 5.95 15.98 6.03
CA THR A 126 7.38 15.88 5.68
C THR A 126 7.72 14.46 5.24
N ALA A 127 7.26 13.46 6.00
CA ALA A 127 7.44 12.05 5.69
C ALA A 127 6.85 11.70 4.32
N LEU A 128 5.58 12.05 4.07
CA LEU A 128 4.93 11.85 2.78
C LEU A 128 5.74 12.48 1.63
N ALA A 129 6.20 13.72 1.78
CA ALA A 129 6.93 14.44 0.74
C ALA A 129 8.34 13.87 0.49
N ARG A 130 9.08 13.54 1.56
CA ARG A 130 10.47 13.08 1.46
C ARG A 130 10.61 11.63 1.04
N TRP A 131 9.65 10.78 1.41
CA TRP A 131 9.72 9.36 1.09
C TRP A 131 9.13 9.02 -0.27
N ARG A 132 8.25 9.88 -0.84
CA ARG A 132 7.67 9.68 -2.18
C ARG A 132 8.71 9.42 -3.27
N PRO A 133 9.78 10.21 -3.39
CA PRO A 133 10.77 10.02 -4.46
C PRO A 133 11.56 8.72 -4.32
N LEU A 134 11.66 8.14 -3.11
CA LEU A 134 12.40 6.90 -2.85
C LEU A 134 11.71 5.68 -3.46
N LEU A 135 10.41 5.77 -3.73
CA LEU A 135 9.59 4.70 -4.28
C LEU A 135 9.89 4.49 -5.77
N ALA A 136 10.19 3.24 -6.13
CA ALA A 136 10.29 2.77 -7.49
C ALA A 136 8.94 2.92 -8.23
N PRO A 137 8.92 2.90 -9.57
CA PRO A 137 7.67 2.88 -10.32
C PRO A 137 6.75 1.72 -9.87
N GLY A 138 5.57 2.06 -9.35
CA GLY A 138 4.62 1.09 -8.80
C GLY A 138 4.84 0.72 -7.33
N GLY A 139 5.91 1.22 -6.70
CA GLY A 139 6.22 0.97 -5.31
C GLY A 139 5.21 1.59 -4.35
N THR A 140 5.14 1.03 -3.14
CA THR A 140 4.15 1.42 -2.12
C THR A 140 4.85 1.95 -0.87
N LEU A 141 4.33 3.02 -0.30
CA LEU A 141 4.62 3.48 1.06
C LEU A 141 3.56 2.94 2.00
N VAL A 142 3.98 2.28 3.07
CA VAL A 142 3.11 1.84 4.15
C VAL A 142 3.59 2.47 5.44
N LEU A 143 2.70 3.14 6.16
CA LEU A 143 3.05 3.76 7.43
C LEU A 143 1.89 3.74 8.40
N THR A 144 2.18 3.80 9.70
CA THR A 144 1.16 4.01 10.74
C THR A 144 1.34 5.38 11.40
N GLU A 145 0.23 6.03 11.70
CA GLU A 145 0.21 7.36 12.32
C GLU A 145 -0.85 7.41 13.42
N CYS A 146 -0.54 8.12 14.51
CA CYS A 146 -1.48 8.36 15.59
C CYS A 146 -2.47 9.46 15.17
N GLU A 147 -3.74 9.29 15.49
CA GLU A 147 -4.79 10.19 15.06
C GLU A 147 -5.98 10.21 16.01
N TRP A 148 -6.79 11.26 15.93
CA TRP A 148 -8.08 11.30 16.61
C TRP A 148 -9.07 10.36 15.94
N THR A 149 -9.73 9.57 16.77
CA THR A 149 -10.90 8.75 16.39
C THR A 149 -12.21 9.51 16.60
N VAL A 150 -12.16 10.69 17.21
CA VAL A 150 -13.31 11.59 17.46
C VAL A 150 -13.04 12.98 16.89
N ASP A 151 -14.10 13.67 16.46
CA ASP A 151 -13.97 15.02 15.90
C ASP A 151 -13.61 16.08 16.95
N THR A 152 -14.02 15.86 18.21
CA THR A 152 -13.77 16.78 19.33
C THR A 152 -13.20 16.00 20.51
N PRO A 153 -11.87 15.91 20.63
CA PRO A 153 -11.25 15.27 21.79
C PRO A 153 -11.44 16.10 23.05
N SER A 154 -11.31 15.44 24.20
CA SER A 154 -11.27 16.09 25.51
C SER A 154 -10.12 17.10 25.59
N PRO A 155 -10.27 18.19 26.36
CA PRO A 155 -9.19 19.15 26.60
C PRO A 155 -7.93 18.49 27.16
N GLU A 156 -8.09 17.46 28.00
CA GLU A 156 -7.00 16.71 28.62
C GLU A 156 -6.20 15.89 27.59
N ALA A 157 -6.88 15.08 26.77
CA ALA A 157 -6.22 14.34 25.70
C ALA A 157 -5.57 15.28 24.68
N ARG A 158 -6.27 16.36 24.32
CA ARG A 158 -5.75 17.37 23.40
C ARG A 158 -4.46 17.99 23.93
N ALA A 159 -4.46 18.45 25.19
CA ALA A 159 -3.29 19.09 25.80
C ALA A 159 -2.10 18.13 25.88
N PHE A 160 -2.33 16.86 26.24
CA PHE A 160 -1.29 15.84 26.26
C PHE A 160 -0.64 15.66 24.89
N TRP A 161 -1.46 15.48 23.84
CA TRP A 161 -0.94 15.24 22.50
C TRP A 161 -0.29 16.47 21.87
N ASP A 162 -0.77 17.69 22.12
CA ASP A 162 -0.13 18.92 21.58
C ASP A 162 1.32 19.11 22.05
N GLU A 163 1.71 18.50 23.18
CA GLU A 163 3.11 18.48 23.64
C GLU A 163 3.98 17.46 22.87
N HIS A 164 3.37 16.46 22.23
CA HIS A 164 4.07 15.33 21.59
C HIS A 164 3.96 15.33 20.06
N ALA A 165 2.75 15.49 19.51
CA ALA A 165 2.46 15.50 18.08
C ALA A 165 1.11 16.16 17.78
N GLU A 166 1.04 16.95 16.71
CA GLU A 166 -0.22 17.50 16.22
C GLU A 166 -1.06 16.41 15.53
N LEU A 167 -1.89 15.73 16.32
CA LEU A 167 -2.77 14.69 15.81
C LEU A 167 -3.90 15.28 14.93
N ARG A 168 -4.16 14.62 13.81
CA ARG A 168 -5.27 14.86 12.86
C ARG A 168 -6.33 13.77 12.98
N THR A 169 -7.46 13.89 12.30
CA THR A 169 -8.41 12.77 12.09
C THR A 169 -8.03 11.95 10.85
N SER A 170 -8.56 10.73 10.72
CA SER A 170 -8.35 9.90 9.52
C SER A 170 -8.75 10.63 8.23
N ALA A 171 -9.84 11.38 8.26
CA ALA A 171 -10.29 12.16 7.11
C ALA A 171 -9.29 13.27 6.72
N GLN A 172 -8.64 13.90 7.69
CA GLN A 172 -7.60 14.90 7.45
C GLN A 172 -6.31 14.25 6.94
N ASN A 173 -5.89 13.13 7.50
CA ASN A 173 -4.73 12.36 7.04
C ASN A 173 -4.91 11.87 5.61
N LEU A 174 -6.06 11.32 5.24
CA LEU A 174 -6.36 10.90 3.86
C LEU A 174 -6.29 12.06 2.86
N ARG A 175 -6.76 13.26 3.25
CA ARG A 175 -6.62 14.47 2.43
C ARG A 175 -5.16 14.87 2.27
N ALA A 176 -4.37 14.81 3.33
CA ALA A 176 -2.93 15.08 3.28
C ALA A 176 -2.19 14.09 2.37
N CYS A 177 -2.49 12.78 2.46
CA CYS A 177 -1.96 11.76 1.55
C CYS A 177 -2.26 12.08 0.09
N THR A 178 -3.51 12.43 -0.21
CA THR A 178 -3.93 12.79 -1.57
C THR A 178 -3.22 14.05 -2.06
N ALA A 179 -3.16 15.08 -1.22
CA ALA A 179 -2.49 16.34 -1.53
C ALA A 179 -0.97 16.16 -1.75
N ALA A 180 -0.35 15.21 -1.07
CA ALA A 180 1.06 14.83 -1.26
C ALA A 180 1.31 14.01 -2.56
N GLY A 181 0.26 13.77 -3.35
CA GLY A 181 0.36 13.05 -4.62
C GLY A 181 0.44 11.54 -4.44
N TYR A 182 -0.34 11.00 -3.49
CA TYR A 182 -0.57 9.57 -3.33
C TYR A 182 -2.01 9.17 -3.63
N SER A 183 -2.19 7.96 -4.15
CA SER A 183 -3.43 7.21 -4.13
C SER A 183 -3.44 6.27 -2.92
N VAL A 184 -4.59 6.15 -2.26
CA VAL A 184 -4.75 5.30 -1.07
C VAL A 184 -5.14 3.89 -1.51
N LEU A 185 -4.31 2.90 -1.18
CA LEU A 185 -4.54 1.48 -1.49
C LEU A 185 -5.30 0.76 -0.38
N GLY A 186 -5.11 1.20 0.87
CA GLY A 186 -5.75 0.59 2.03
C GLY A 186 -5.58 1.41 3.28
N VAL A 187 -6.53 1.25 4.19
CA VAL A 187 -6.57 1.90 5.51
C VAL A 187 -6.89 0.81 6.54
N HIS A 188 -6.12 0.75 7.62
CA HIS A 188 -6.34 -0.19 8.71
C HIS A 188 -6.24 0.51 10.06
N HIS A 189 -7.35 0.60 10.77
CA HIS A 189 -7.35 1.04 12.16
C HIS A 189 -6.77 -0.07 13.03
N GLN A 190 -5.70 0.23 13.76
CA GLN A 190 -5.04 -0.77 14.61
C GLN A 190 -5.97 -1.17 15.75
N PRO A 191 -6.13 -2.48 16.02
CA PRO A 191 -7.00 -2.96 17.10
C PRO A 191 -6.41 -2.62 18.48
N GLU A 192 -7.24 -2.65 19.52
CA GLU A 192 -6.78 -2.47 20.92
C GLU A 192 -5.67 -3.46 21.31
N SER A 193 -5.67 -4.67 20.73
CA SER A 193 -4.63 -5.68 20.98
C SER A 193 -3.23 -5.20 20.60
N ASP A 194 -3.10 -4.31 19.61
CA ASP A 194 -1.80 -3.74 19.22
C ASP A 194 -1.23 -2.81 20.30
N TRP A 195 -2.12 -2.14 21.03
CA TRP A 195 -1.75 -1.32 22.18
C TRP A 195 -1.37 -2.20 23.36
N ASP A 196 -2.09 -3.29 23.60
CA ASP A 196 -1.77 -4.25 24.66
C ASP A 196 -0.40 -4.92 24.44
N GLU A 197 -0.06 -5.25 23.19
CA GLU A 197 1.26 -5.82 22.82
C GLU A 197 2.42 -4.87 23.12
N TYR A 198 2.19 -3.56 23.08
CA TYR A 198 3.17 -2.54 23.41
C TYR A 198 3.17 -2.19 24.91
N TYR A 199 2.01 -1.75 25.42
CA TYR A 199 1.90 -1.22 26.77
C TYR A 199 1.91 -2.28 27.87
N GLY A 200 1.51 -3.52 27.60
CA GLY A 200 1.58 -4.60 28.58
C GLY A 200 3.01 -4.82 29.08
N PRO A 201 3.96 -5.20 28.20
CA PRO A 201 5.37 -5.38 28.58
C PRO A 201 6.04 -4.10 29.12
N LEU A 202 5.70 -2.93 28.58
CA LEU A 202 6.22 -1.66 29.08
C LEU A 202 5.75 -1.35 30.51
N ALA A 203 4.47 -1.58 30.81
CA ALA A 203 3.92 -1.40 32.15
C ALA A 203 4.54 -2.35 33.18
N GLU A 204 4.74 -3.63 32.82
CA GLU A 204 5.45 -4.60 33.67
C GLU A 204 6.87 -4.11 33.99
N ARG A 205 7.59 -3.64 32.98
CA ARG A 205 8.96 -3.14 33.16
C ARG A 205 9.03 -1.86 33.97
N ALA A 206 8.11 -0.92 33.75
CA ALA A 206 7.98 0.29 34.55
C ALA A 206 7.61 -0.02 36.02
N GLY A 207 6.88 -1.11 36.27
CA GLY A 207 6.58 -1.60 37.61
C GLY A 207 7.79 -2.23 38.32
N ALA A 208 8.71 -2.83 37.58
CA ALA A 208 9.89 -3.52 38.12
C ALA A 208 11.16 -2.65 38.21
N ALA A 209 11.19 -1.48 37.56
CA ALA A 209 12.36 -0.62 37.52
C ALA A 209 12.64 0.06 38.87
N ASP A 210 13.92 0.21 39.22
CA ASP A 210 14.37 0.91 40.42
C ASP A 210 14.36 2.45 40.21
N PRO A 211 13.46 3.21 40.85
CA PRO A 211 13.36 4.66 40.68
C PRO A 211 14.56 5.41 41.25
N ALA A 212 15.41 4.78 42.08
CA ALA A 212 16.61 5.40 42.62
C ALA A 212 17.76 5.49 41.59
N ARG A 213 17.66 4.81 40.45
CA ARG A 213 18.63 4.95 39.36
C ARG A 213 18.57 6.37 38.77
N PRO A 214 19.72 7.03 38.50
CA PRO A 214 19.73 8.37 37.91
C PRO A 214 18.89 8.45 36.63
N GLY A 215 17.97 9.43 36.55
CA GLY A 215 17.08 9.65 35.40
C GLY A 215 15.87 8.71 35.29
N MET A 216 15.82 7.64 36.10
CA MET A 216 14.74 6.65 36.03
C MET A 216 13.42 7.18 36.61
N ALA A 217 13.47 8.04 37.63
CA ALA A 217 12.27 8.63 38.21
C ALA A 217 11.49 9.46 37.17
N GLU A 218 12.20 10.27 36.38
CA GLU A 218 11.62 11.07 35.30
C GLU A 218 11.09 10.19 34.16
N ALA A 219 11.85 9.19 33.72
CA ALA A 219 11.40 8.25 32.69
C ALA A 219 10.14 7.49 33.12
N LEU A 220 10.09 7.01 34.37
CA LEU A 220 8.91 6.34 34.93
C LEU A 220 7.71 7.27 35.05
N ALA A 221 7.91 8.55 35.38
CA ALA A 221 6.83 9.52 35.44
C ALA A 221 6.21 9.74 34.06
N ALA A 222 7.03 9.92 33.02
CA ALA A 222 6.57 10.06 31.64
C ALA A 222 5.82 8.81 31.16
N THR A 223 6.41 7.61 31.31
CA THR A 223 5.76 6.34 30.93
C THR A 223 4.43 6.13 31.67
N ARG A 224 4.35 6.45 32.96
CA ARG A 224 3.09 6.32 33.71
C ARG A 224 2.03 7.31 33.27
N ALA A 225 2.43 8.52 32.88
CA ALA A 225 1.51 9.53 32.34
C ALA A 225 0.93 9.06 31.00
N GLU A 226 1.75 8.53 30.10
CA GLU A 226 1.32 7.94 28.83
C GLU A 226 0.37 6.75 29.05
N LEU A 227 0.72 5.81 29.92
CA LEU A 227 -0.15 4.66 30.27
C LEU A 227 -1.48 5.10 30.90
N ALA A 228 -1.47 6.17 31.71
CA ALA A 228 -2.69 6.75 32.28
C ALA A 228 -3.55 7.39 31.19
N MET A 229 -2.93 8.17 30.31
CA MET A 229 -3.60 8.78 29.16
C MET A 229 -4.28 7.72 28.28
N ARG A 230 -3.61 6.59 28.02
CA ARG A 230 -4.22 5.47 27.30
C ARG A 230 -5.41 4.87 28.01
N ARG A 231 -5.28 4.61 29.31
CA ARG A 231 -6.35 3.99 30.11
C ARG A 231 -7.59 4.89 30.21
N GLU A 232 -7.40 6.19 30.30
CA GLU A 232 -8.46 7.16 30.58
C GLU A 232 -9.09 7.72 29.29
N HIS A 233 -8.28 7.91 28.24
CA HIS A 233 -8.68 8.60 27.01
C HIS A 233 -8.43 7.80 25.73
N GLY A 234 -8.06 6.52 25.82
CA GLY A 234 -7.71 5.69 24.66
C GLY A 234 -8.85 5.43 23.66
N GLY A 235 -10.08 5.81 23.98
CA GLY A 235 -11.19 5.81 23.02
C GLY A 235 -11.24 7.04 22.10
N GLU A 236 -10.41 8.05 22.35
CA GLU A 236 -10.42 9.34 21.62
C GLU A 236 -9.35 9.41 20.53
N TYR A 237 -8.30 8.59 20.62
CA TYR A 237 -7.23 8.51 19.65
C TYR A 237 -6.81 7.06 19.41
N GLY A 238 -6.20 6.81 18.27
CA GLY A 238 -5.75 5.48 17.85
C GLY A 238 -4.63 5.59 16.83
N TYR A 239 -3.98 4.47 16.55
CA TYR A 239 -3.09 4.40 15.40
C TYR A 239 -3.84 3.84 14.19
N THR A 240 -3.58 4.43 13.02
CA THR A 240 -4.10 3.96 11.74
C THR A 240 -2.96 3.77 10.76
N GLY A 241 -2.96 2.62 10.09
CA GLY A 241 -2.05 2.34 9.01
C GLY A 241 -2.62 2.69 7.65
N TYR A 242 -1.77 3.25 6.79
CA TYR A 242 -2.08 3.66 5.43
C TYR A 242 -1.13 2.96 4.47
N ALA A 243 -1.68 2.34 3.43
CA ALA A 243 -0.92 1.91 2.26
C ALA A 243 -1.17 2.88 1.12
N LEU A 244 -0.09 3.44 0.58
CA LEU A 244 -0.09 4.62 -0.29
C LEU A 244 0.80 4.36 -1.50
N ARG A 245 0.28 4.59 -2.69
CA ARG A 245 1.08 4.54 -3.93
C ARG A 245 1.22 5.94 -4.48
N PRO A 246 2.39 6.37 -5.00
CA PRO A 246 2.49 7.64 -5.70
C PRO A 246 1.43 7.70 -6.79
N ALA A 247 0.55 8.69 -6.72
CA ALA A 247 -0.38 9.00 -7.78
C ALA A 247 0.45 9.23 -9.04
N GLY A 248 0.09 8.53 -10.12
CA GLY A 248 0.78 8.68 -11.40
C GLY A 248 0.68 10.11 -11.93
N ALA A 249 1.53 10.46 -12.90
CA ALA A 249 1.40 11.72 -13.67
C ALA A 249 0.08 11.82 -14.46
N TRP A 250 -0.71 10.74 -14.43
CA TRP A 250 -1.98 10.54 -15.11
C TRP A 250 -3.02 10.25 -14.02
N PRO A 251 -3.74 11.26 -13.52
CA PRO A 251 -4.88 11.05 -12.63
C PRO A 251 -5.85 10.07 -13.28
N THR A 252 -6.37 9.11 -12.51
CA THR A 252 -7.30 8.10 -13.01
C THR A 252 -8.57 8.10 -12.20
N ARG A 253 -9.71 7.89 -12.87
CA ARG A 253 -11.03 7.78 -12.24
C ARG A 253 -11.95 6.89 -13.07
N PRO A 254 -13.05 6.37 -12.48
CA PRO A 254 -14.12 5.77 -13.24
C PRO A 254 -14.64 6.73 -14.33
N GLU A 255 -15.00 6.16 -15.48
CA GLU A 255 -15.76 6.84 -16.52
C GLU A 255 -17.11 7.31 -15.96
N THR A 256 -17.51 8.53 -16.32
CA THR A 256 -18.84 9.09 -16.09
C THR A 256 -19.60 9.23 -17.41
N ALA A 257 -20.90 9.51 -17.34
CA ALA A 257 -21.70 9.71 -18.55
C ALA A 257 -21.20 10.88 -19.43
N GLU A 258 -20.52 11.86 -18.83
CA GLU A 258 -19.96 13.02 -19.53
C GLU A 258 -18.71 12.65 -20.34
N ASP A 259 -18.02 11.57 -20.00
CA ASP A 259 -16.79 11.14 -20.68
C ASP A 259 -17.05 10.32 -21.95
N ARG A 260 -18.30 9.91 -22.22
CA ARG A 260 -18.61 8.94 -23.30
C ARG A 260 -18.09 9.36 -24.67
N GLU A 261 -18.27 10.63 -25.03
CA GLU A 261 -17.76 11.17 -26.29
C GLU A 261 -16.23 11.15 -26.33
N ALA A 262 -15.58 11.53 -25.22
CA ALA A 262 -14.13 11.51 -25.12
C ALA A 262 -13.57 10.07 -25.16
N VAL A 263 -14.22 9.12 -24.49
CA VAL A 263 -13.85 7.69 -24.53
C VAL A 263 -13.99 7.13 -25.94
N HIS A 264 -15.07 7.45 -26.65
CA HIS A 264 -15.25 7.06 -28.05
C HIS A 264 -14.13 7.63 -28.93
N ALA A 265 -13.79 8.92 -28.75
CA ALA A 265 -12.72 9.58 -29.49
C ALA A 265 -11.34 8.95 -29.21
N VAL A 266 -11.02 8.64 -27.95
CA VAL A 266 -9.75 8.00 -27.57
C VAL A 266 -9.62 6.60 -28.16
N ASN A 267 -10.67 5.80 -28.14
CA ASN A 267 -10.65 4.48 -28.79
C ASN A 267 -10.51 4.60 -30.31
N SER A 268 -11.28 5.48 -30.94
CA SER A 268 -11.19 5.74 -32.39
C SER A 268 -9.79 6.21 -32.82
N ALA A 269 -9.09 6.96 -31.96
CA ALA A 269 -7.74 7.46 -32.26
C ALA A 269 -6.64 6.44 -31.98
N ALA A 270 -6.85 5.51 -31.04
CA ALA A 270 -5.84 4.56 -30.60
C ALA A 270 -5.71 3.34 -31.52
N PHE A 271 -6.77 3.00 -32.27
CA PHE A 271 -6.83 1.81 -33.12
C PHE A 271 -6.95 2.16 -34.62
N PRO A 272 -6.62 1.22 -35.54
CA PRO A 272 -6.68 1.48 -36.98
C PRO A 272 -8.09 1.67 -37.54
N THR A 273 -9.10 1.13 -36.87
CA THR A 273 -10.52 1.17 -37.26
C THR A 273 -11.36 1.68 -36.08
N PRO A 274 -12.62 2.12 -36.29
CA PRO A 274 -13.51 2.52 -35.20
C PRO A 274 -14.08 1.33 -34.41
N ASP A 275 -13.72 0.09 -34.76
CA ASP A 275 -14.35 -1.12 -34.23
C ASP A 275 -14.24 -1.19 -32.69
N GLU A 276 -13.12 -0.77 -32.11
CA GLU A 276 -12.95 -0.72 -30.65
C GLU A 276 -13.83 0.35 -29.98
N ALA A 277 -14.05 1.49 -30.64
CA ALA A 277 -14.93 2.53 -30.12
C ALA A 277 -16.40 2.06 -30.15
N ASP A 278 -16.81 1.47 -31.28
CA ASP A 278 -18.15 0.89 -31.45
C ASP A 278 -18.38 -0.29 -30.49
N LEU A 279 -17.36 -1.11 -30.25
CA LEU A 279 -17.38 -2.19 -29.26
C LEU A 279 -17.67 -1.66 -27.86
N VAL A 280 -16.98 -0.59 -27.43
CA VAL A 280 -17.21 0.01 -26.11
C VAL A 280 -18.64 0.52 -25.97
N ASP A 281 -19.18 1.16 -27.01
CA ASP A 281 -20.56 1.66 -27.01
C ASP A 281 -21.59 0.53 -26.97
N ALA A 282 -21.36 -0.55 -27.72
CA ALA A 282 -22.19 -1.74 -27.70
C ALA A 282 -22.16 -2.45 -26.33
N LEU A 283 -20.96 -2.62 -25.74
CA LEU A 283 -20.80 -3.21 -24.41
C LEU A 283 -21.48 -2.38 -23.32
N ARG A 284 -21.44 -1.05 -23.43
CA ARG A 284 -22.12 -0.15 -22.49
C ARG A 284 -23.64 -0.28 -22.53
N ALA A 285 -24.22 -0.71 -23.65
CA ALA A 285 -25.64 -0.97 -23.79
C ALA A 285 -26.05 -2.39 -23.31
N ASP A 286 -25.10 -3.31 -23.15
CA ASP A 286 -25.36 -4.69 -22.73
C ASP A 286 -25.24 -4.85 -21.20
N ALA A 287 -26.38 -4.86 -20.51
CA ALA A 287 -26.45 -5.03 -19.05
C ALA A 287 -25.91 -6.38 -18.53
N THR A 288 -25.72 -7.38 -19.41
CA THR A 288 -25.13 -8.68 -19.02
C THR A 288 -23.59 -8.66 -19.09
N ALA A 289 -23.04 -7.77 -19.91
CA ALA A 289 -21.61 -7.58 -20.11
C ALA A 289 -21.04 -6.43 -19.26
N TRP A 290 -21.80 -5.35 -19.13
CA TRP A 290 -21.35 -4.12 -18.49
C TRP A 290 -21.17 -4.30 -16.98
N LEU A 291 -19.98 -3.95 -16.48
CA LEU A 291 -19.67 -3.96 -15.07
C LEU A 291 -19.52 -2.52 -14.58
N ASP A 292 -20.53 -2.03 -13.86
CA ASP A 292 -20.54 -0.66 -13.37
C ASP A 292 -19.28 -0.36 -12.55
N GLY A 293 -18.66 0.79 -12.86
CA GLY A 293 -17.44 1.23 -12.20
C GLY A 293 -16.17 0.48 -12.63
N LEU A 294 -16.21 -0.31 -13.71
CA LEU A 294 -15.02 -0.96 -14.30
C LEU A 294 -14.68 -0.46 -15.72
N SER A 295 -15.14 0.75 -16.05
CA SER A 295 -14.60 1.56 -17.14
C SER A 295 -13.85 2.73 -16.53
N TYR A 296 -12.58 2.93 -16.90
CA TYR A 296 -11.71 3.95 -16.31
C TYR A 296 -11.07 4.82 -17.37
N VAL A 297 -10.85 6.08 -17.00
CA VAL A 297 -10.13 7.06 -17.80
C VAL A 297 -8.87 7.53 -17.07
N ALA A 298 -7.85 7.91 -17.83
CA ALA A 298 -6.74 8.72 -17.35
C ALA A 298 -6.81 10.13 -17.95
N GLU A 299 -6.62 11.14 -17.12
CA GLU A 299 -6.70 12.55 -17.50
C GLU A 299 -5.31 13.11 -17.84
N ALA A 300 -5.23 13.88 -18.92
CA ALA A 300 -4.09 14.72 -19.25
C ALA A 300 -4.01 15.94 -18.32
N PRO A 301 -2.87 16.65 -18.28
CA PRO A 301 -2.71 17.85 -17.45
C PRO A 301 -3.73 18.97 -17.73
N ASP A 302 -4.32 18.98 -18.93
CA ASP A 302 -5.36 19.94 -19.33
C ASP A 302 -6.79 19.46 -18.98
N GLY A 303 -6.92 18.29 -18.35
CA GLY A 303 -8.19 17.67 -17.96
C GLY A 303 -8.84 16.82 -19.06
N SER A 304 -8.26 16.73 -20.26
CA SER A 304 -8.80 15.88 -21.32
C SER A 304 -8.55 14.39 -21.05
N VAL A 305 -9.38 13.50 -21.62
CA VAL A 305 -9.17 12.05 -21.51
C VAL A 305 -8.02 11.63 -22.43
N ALA A 306 -6.95 11.11 -21.85
CA ALA A 306 -5.75 10.68 -22.56
C ALA A 306 -5.67 9.17 -22.78
N ALA A 307 -6.29 8.39 -21.90
CA ALA A 307 -6.35 6.94 -22.01
C ALA A 307 -7.64 6.40 -21.41
N HIS A 308 -8.03 5.20 -21.86
CA HIS A 308 -9.20 4.47 -21.43
C HIS A 308 -8.87 2.99 -21.25
N ALA A 309 -9.43 2.36 -20.23
CA ALA A 309 -9.42 0.91 -20.09
C ALA A 309 -10.76 0.41 -19.57
N LEU A 310 -11.23 -0.69 -20.14
CA LEU A 310 -12.52 -1.29 -19.83
C LEU A 310 -12.35 -2.74 -19.39
N ILE A 311 -13.01 -3.11 -18.30
CA ILE A 311 -13.24 -4.50 -17.90
C ILE A 311 -14.73 -4.83 -18.02
N THR A 312 -15.05 -5.88 -18.76
CA THR A 312 -16.42 -6.40 -18.93
C THR A 312 -16.55 -7.85 -18.48
N ARG A 313 -17.78 -8.29 -18.23
CA ARG A 313 -18.10 -9.68 -17.90
C ARG A 313 -17.84 -10.58 -19.11
N CYS A 314 -17.16 -11.70 -18.89
CA CYS A 314 -17.12 -12.83 -19.81
C CYS A 314 -17.36 -14.13 -19.03
N THR A 315 -17.32 -15.28 -19.69
CA THR A 315 -17.27 -16.57 -19.00
C THR A 315 -16.11 -17.42 -19.49
N VAL A 316 -15.62 -18.31 -18.63
CA VAL A 316 -14.59 -19.30 -18.94
C VAL A 316 -15.13 -20.66 -18.54
N GLY A 317 -15.36 -21.55 -19.51
CA GLY A 317 -16.02 -22.83 -19.27
C GLY A 317 -17.41 -22.69 -18.62
N GLY A 318 -18.10 -21.58 -18.89
CA GLY A 318 -19.41 -21.25 -18.31
C GLY A 318 -19.38 -20.60 -16.91
N ALA A 319 -18.21 -20.50 -16.26
CA ALA A 319 -18.07 -19.78 -15.00
C ALA A 319 -17.80 -18.28 -15.23
N PRO A 320 -18.28 -17.37 -14.37
CA PRO A 320 -18.01 -15.94 -14.49
C PRO A 320 -16.52 -15.61 -14.43
N ALA A 321 -16.08 -14.74 -15.35
CA ALA A 321 -14.75 -14.14 -15.37
C ALA A 321 -14.87 -12.70 -15.89
N ALA A 322 -13.75 -11.99 -16.03
CA ALA A 322 -13.73 -10.65 -16.59
C ALA A 322 -12.72 -10.54 -17.74
N ALA A 323 -12.99 -9.69 -18.73
CA ALA A 323 -12.12 -9.43 -19.86
C ALA A 323 -11.69 -7.96 -19.85
N LEU A 324 -10.37 -7.71 -19.90
CA LEU A 324 -9.81 -6.36 -20.06
C LEU A 324 -9.69 -6.05 -21.55
N ALA A 325 -10.66 -5.31 -22.11
CA ALA A 325 -10.64 -4.84 -23.48
C ALA A 325 -11.73 -3.78 -23.73
N PRO A 326 -11.45 -2.75 -24.55
CA PRO A 326 -10.14 -2.35 -25.05
C PRO A 326 -9.30 -1.61 -23.99
N VAL A 327 -8.01 -1.42 -24.30
CA VAL A 327 -7.13 -0.46 -23.62
C VAL A 327 -6.62 0.52 -24.67
N ALA A 328 -7.03 1.78 -24.57
CA ALA A 328 -6.75 2.81 -25.55
C ALA A 328 -5.92 3.95 -24.94
N VAL A 329 -5.01 4.52 -25.72
CA VAL A 329 -4.23 5.70 -25.35
C VAL A 329 -4.10 6.58 -26.58
N LEU A 330 -4.37 7.88 -26.42
CA LEU A 330 -4.16 8.86 -27.48
C LEU A 330 -2.72 8.77 -28.02
N PRO A 331 -2.52 8.78 -29.36
CA PRO A 331 -1.19 8.61 -29.97
C PRO A 331 -0.10 9.50 -29.36
N GLU A 332 -0.40 10.77 -29.10
CA GLU A 332 0.50 11.77 -28.49
C GLU A 332 0.87 11.47 -27.02
N HIS A 333 0.14 10.59 -26.36
CA HIS A 333 0.36 10.18 -24.97
C HIS A 333 0.79 8.72 -24.85
N GLN A 334 1.04 8.02 -25.95
CA GLN A 334 1.60 6.67 -25.90
C GLN A 334 3.01 6.67 -25.32
N ARG A 335 3.37 5.59 -24.62
CA ARG A 335 4.68 5.41 -23.95
C ARG A 335 5.02 6.46 -22.89
N THR A 336 4.05 7.27 -22.44
CA THR A 336 4.20 8.26 -21.36
C THR A 336 3.75 7.76 -19.98
N GLY A 337 3.18 6.55 -19.92
CA GLY A 337 2.63 5.95 -18.69
C GLY A 337 1.11 6.00 -18.56
N ALA A 338 0.39 6.75 -19.41
CA ALA A 338 -1.08 6.87 -19.35
C ALA A 338 -1.81 5.51 -19.38
N GLY A 339 -1.46 4.66 -20.35
CA GLY A 339 -2.01 3.30 -20.46
C GLY A 339 -1.70 2.42 -19.25
N SER A 340 -0.54 2.59 -18.62
CA SER A 340 -0.19 1.83 -17.41
C SER A 340 -0.90 2.35 -16.16
N ALA A 341 -1.21 3.65 -16.11
CA ALA A 341 -2.00 4.23 -15.03
C ALA A 341 -3.43 3.71 -15.07
N VAL A 342 -4.10 3.81 -16.22
CA VAL A 342 -5.52 3.41 -16.35
C VAL A 342 -5.73 1.90 -16.17
N VAL A 343 -4.80 1.07 -16.66
CA VAL A 343 -4.86 -0.40 -16.46
C VAL A 343 -4.71 -0.77 -14.99
N ARG A 344 -3.77 -0.16 -14.25
CA ARG A 344 -3.64 -0.43 -12.81
C ARG A 344 -4.91 0.00 -12.06
N ALA A 345 -5.43 1.19 -12.36
CA ALA A 345 -6.62 1.71 -11.69
C ALA A 345 -7.85 0.80 -11.88
N VAL A 346 -8.10 0.32 -13.10
CA VAL A 346 -9.25 -0.57 -13.36
C VAL A 346 -9.07 -1.96 -12.74
N LEU A 347 -7.84 -2.48 -12.66
CA LEU A 347 -7.56 -3.76 -12.00
C LEU A 347 -7.69 -3.67 -10.47
N ASP A 348 -7.23 -2.57 -9.87
CA ASP A 348 -7.42 -2.30 -8.45
C ASP A 348 -8.93 -2.17 -8.12
N ALA A 349 -9.70 -1.50 -8.98
CA ALA A 349 -11.15 -1.42 -8.86
C ALA A 349 -11.85 -2.78 -9.00
N ALA A 350 -11.40 -3.61 -9.95
CA ALA A 350 -11.92 -4.97 -10.14
C ALA A 350 -11.68 -5.84 -8.89
N ARG A 351 -10.47 -5.77 -8.31
CA ARG A 351 -10.13 -6.47 -7.07
C ARG A 351 -11.01 -6.02 -5.91
N ALA A 352 -11.18 -4.70 -5.73
CA ALA A 352 -12.02 -4.14 -4.67
C ALA A 352 -13.49 -4.55 -4.78
N ARG A 353 -13.95 -4.89 -5.98
CA ARG A 353 -15.34 -5.34 -6.25
C ARG A 353 -15.49 -6.87 -6.22
N GLY A 354 -14.42 -7.60 -5.90
CA GLY A 354 -14.44 -9.06 -5.76
C GLY A 354 -14.34 -9.83 -7.06
N GLU A 355 -13.95 -9.19 -8.17
CA GLU A 355 -13.56 -9.94 -9.37
C GLU A 355 -12.29 -10.73 -9.09
N ARG A 356 -12.26 -12.01 -9.50
CA ARG A 356 -11.19 -12.95 -9.11
C ARG A 356 -10.24 -13.28 -10.25
N PHE A 357 -10.67 -13.11 -11.50
CA PHE A 357 -9.94 -13.55 -12.67
C PHE A 357 -10.20 -12.64 -13.87
N VAL A 358 -9.13 -12.12 -14.47
CA VAL A 358 -9.18 -11.25 -15.64
C VAL A 358 -8.37 -11.88 -16.77
N VAL A 359 -8.96 -11.96 -17.97
CA VAL A 359 -8.26 -12.35 -19.20
C VAL A 359 -8.04 -11.14 -20.09
N VAL A 360 -6.97 -11.17 -20.88
CA VAL A 360 -6.69 -10.16 -21.90
C VAL A 360 -5.99 -10.78 -23.09
N LEU A 361 -6.42 -10.38 -24.28
CA LEU A 361 -5.74 -10.67 -25.53
C LEU A 361 -4.95 -9.42 -25.94
N GLY A 362 -3.63 -9.51 -26.07
CA GLY A 362 -2.84 -8.37 -26.51
C GLY A 362 -1.34 -8.64 -26.57
N HIS A 363 -0.54 -7.56 -26.57
CA HIS A 363 0.90 -7.68 -26.82
C HIS A 363 1.65 -8.43 -25.69
N PRO A 364 2.46 -9.46 -26.03
CA PRO A 364 3.16 -10.30 -25.04
C PRO A 364 4.09 -9.53 -24.09
N GLU A 365 4.62 -8.38 -24.53
CA GLU A 365 5.55 -7.56 -23.73
C GLU A 365 4.85 -6.48 -22.89
N TYR A 366 3.55 -6.24 -23.11
CA TYR A 366 2.84 -5.18 -22.41
C TYR A 366 2.28 -5.64 -21.07
N TYR A 367 1.49 -6.71 -21.05
CA TYR A 367 0.74 -7.12 -19.86
C TYR A 367 1.52 -7.77 -18.70
N PRO A 368 2.71 -8.40 -18.90
CA PRO A 368 3.49 -8.94 -17.78
C PRO A 368 3.83 -7.93 -16.69
N ARG A 369 3.94 -6.64 -17.01
CA ARG A 369 4.20 -5.55 -16.05
C ARG A 369 3.08 -5.35 -15.01
N PHE A 370 1.90 -5.91 -15.23
CA PHE A 370 0.76 -5.86 -14.30
C PHE A 370 0.52 -7.23 -13.62
N GLY A 371 1.41 -8.21 -13.82
CA GLY A 371 1.30 -9.55 -13.26
C GLY A 371 0.54 -10.56 -14.11
N PHE A 372 0.17 -10.22 -15.35
CA PHE A 372 -0.44 -11.18 -16.27
C PHE A 372 0.57 -12.25 -16.69
N THR A 373 0.10 -13.49 -16.81
CA THR A 373 0.87 -14.65 -17.29
C THR A 373 0.08 -15.41 -18.37
N PRO A 374 0.70 -16.27 -19.19
CA PRO A 374 -0.03 -17.01 -20.24
C PRO A 374 -1.26 -17.75 -19.71
N ALA A 375 -2.40 -17.58 -20.38
CA ALA A 375 -3.69 -18.12 -19.92
C ALA A 375 -3.75 -19.66 -19.97
N SER A 376 -2.95 -20.27 -20.85
CA SER A 376 -2.78 -21.72 -20.92
C SER A 376 -2.27 -22.34 -19.62
N GLY A 377 -1.50 -21.61 -18.83
CA GLY A 377 -1.07 -22.01 -17.48
C GLY A 377 -2.24 -22.27 -16.52
N PHE A 378 -3.40 -21.65 -16.79
CA PHE A 378 -4.64 -21.86 -16.04
C PHE A 378 -5.60 -22.84 -16.71
N GLY A 379 -5.27 -23.36 -17.90
CA GLY A 379 -6.16 -24.19 -18.70
C GLY A 379 -7.29 -23.38 -19.35
N VAL A 380 -7.00 -22.13 -19.74
CA VAL A 380 -7.92 -21.22 -20.42
C VAL A 380 -7.51 -21.02 -21.88
N SER A 381 -8.47 -21.02 -22.80
CA SER A 381 -8.23 -20.84 -24.23
C SER A 381 -9.23 -19.86 -24.87
N ALA A 382 -8.83 -19.18 -25.94
CA ALA A 382 -9.73 -18.37 -26.75
C ALA A 382 -10.67 -19.23 -27.61
N PRO A 383 -11.83 -18.71 -28.04
CA PRO A 383 -12.73 -19.41 -28.97
C PRO A 383 -12.24 -19.41 -30.43
N PHE A 384 -11.12 -18.75 -30.71
CA PHE A 384 -10.47 -18.64 -32.02
C PHE A 384 -8.95 -18.85 -31.88
N GLU A 385 -8.27 -19.06 -33.01
CA GLU A 385 -6.84 -19.32 -33.05
C GLU A 385 -6.03 -18.04 -32.74
N VAL A 386 -5.19 -18.11 -31.70
CA VAL A 386 -4.27 -17.04 -31.29
C VAL A 386 -2.96 -17.65 -30.80
N PRO A 387 -1.82 -16.95 -30.92
CA PRO A 387 -0.59 -17.34 -30.26
C PRO A 387 -0.78 -17.44 -28.73
N ASP A 388 -0.15 -18.42 -28.09
CA ASP A 388 -0.30 -18.67 -26.65
C ASP A 388 0.15 -17.47 -25.82
N GLU A 389 1.23 -16.83 -26.23
CA GLU A 389 1.80 -15.64 -25.61
C GLU A 389 0.91 -14.39 -25.70
N ALA A 390 -0.09 -14.38 -26.59
CA ALA A 390 -0.99 -13.25 -26.78
C ALA A 390 -2.19 -13.28 -25.84
N LEU A 391 -2.63 -14.48 -25.40
CA LEU A 391 -3.72 -14.63 -24.44
C LEU A 391 -3.14 -14.81 -23.04
N THR A 392 -3.33 -13.79 -22.20
CA THR A 392 -2.81 -13.79 -20.82
C THR A 392 -3.94 -13.63 -19.81
N ALA A 393 -3.68 -14.05 -18.58
CA ALA A 393 -4.62 -13.96 -17.48
C ALA A 393 -3.94 -13.49 -16.18
N LEU A 394 -4.75 -12.87 -15.32
CA LEU A 394 -4.36 -12.38 -14.00
C LEU A 394 -5.37 -12.86 -12.96
N VAL A 395 -4.86 -13.45 -11.88
CA VAL A 395 -5.63 -13.77 -10.69
C VAL A 395 -5.64 -12.55 -9.78
N LEU A 396 -6.84 -12.09 -9.42
CA LEU A 396 -7.04 -10.95 -8.54
C LEU A 396 -7.37 -11.35 -7.10
N ALA A 397 -7.64 -12.63 -6.86
CA ALA A 397 -8.03 -13.16 -5.55
C ALA A 397 -6.98 -12.87 -4.45
N PRO A 398 -7.39 -12.63 -3.20
CA PRO A 398 -6.47 -12.42 -2.08
C PRO A 398 -5.59 -13.65 -1.85
N ASP A 399 -4.37 -13.43 -1.36
CA ASP A 399 -3.48 -14.52 -0.96
C ASP A 399 -4.16 -15.43 0.09
N GLY A 400 -4.17 -16.75 -0.19
CA GLY A 400 -4.83 -17.75 0.65
C GLY A 400 -6.28 -18.08 0.27
N ASP A 401 -6.88 -17.37 -0.70
CA ASP A 401 -8.17 -17.75 -1.26
C ASP A 401 -8.03 -18.99 -2.18
N SER A 402 -8.41 -20.15 -1.64
CA SER A 402 -8.34 -21.44 -2.33
C SER A 402 -9.48 -21.70 -3.33
N ALA A 403 -10.42 -20.76 -3.52
CA ALA A 403 -11.53 -21.02 -4.41
C ALA A 403 -11.04 -21.18 -5.86
N PRO A 404 -11.53 -22.21 -6.59
CA PRO A 404 -10.99 -22.59 -7.87
C PRO A 404 -11.10 -21.46 -8.91
N ILE A 405 -10.05 -21.33 -9.73
CA ILE A 405 -10.02 -20.44 -10.89
C ILE A 405 -10.77 -21.13 -12.05
N PRO A 406 -11.62 -20.40 -12.82
CA PRO A 406 -12.29 -20.93 -14.00
C PRO A 406 -11.32 -21.57 -15.03
N ARG A 407 -11.78 -22.62 -15.71
CA ARG A 407 -11.01 -23.33 -16.76
C ARG A 407 -11.90 -23.61 -17.97
N GLY A 408 -11.30 -23.68 -19.16
CA GLY A 408 -11.98 -23.95 -20.43
C GLY A 408 -11.94 -22.77 -21.38
N THR A 409 -12.83 -22.81 -22.38
CA THR A 409 -12.88 -21.78 -23.43
C THR A 409 -13.56 -20.51 -22.93
N ILE A 410 -13.02 -19.35 -23.32
CA ILE A 410 -13.62 -18.05 -23.07
C ILE A 410 -14.85 -17.87 -23.97
N THR A 411 -15.95 -17.39 -23.40
CA THR A 411 -17.10 -16.85 -24.15
C THR A 411 -17.20 -15.36 -23.86
N TYR A 412 -16.96 -14.55 -24.89
CA TYR A 412 -17.09 -13.10 -24.83
C TYR A 412 -18.56 -12.66 -25.02
N PRO A 413 -18.94 -11.45 -24.56
CA PRO A 413 -20.19 -10.82 -24.95
C PRO A 413 -20.36 -10.75 -26.47
N ALA A 414 -21.61 -10.80 -26.95
CA ALA A 414 -21.91 -10.80 -28.39
C ALA A 414 -21.31 -9.59 -29.14
N ALA A 415 -21.11 -8.46 -28.45
CA ALA A 415 -20.50 -7.25 -28.99
C ALA A 415 -19.06 -7.49 -29.52
N PHE A 416 -18.32 -8.47 -29.00
CA PHE A 416 -16.98 -8.81 -29.49
C PHE A 416 -17.00 -9.52 -30.86
N GLY A 417 -18.15 -10.03 -31.31
CA GLY A 417 -18.30 -10.64 -32.65
C GLY A 417 -17.59 -11.98 -32.85
N VAL A 418 -17.25 -12.70 -31.78
CA VAL A 418 -16.44 -13.94 -31.77
C VAL A 418 -17.11 -15.11 -31.05
#